data_AF-A0A6L7UZ43-F1
#
_entry.id   AF-A0A6L7UZ43-F1
#
_cell.length_a   1.000
_cell.length_b   1.000
_cell.length_c   1.000
_cell.angle_alpha   90.00
_cell.angle_beta   90.00
_cell.angle_gamma   90.00
#
_symmetry.space_group_name_H-M   'P 1'
#
loop_
_entity.id
_entity.type
_entity.pdbx_description
1 polymer ?
#
loop_
_entity_poly.entity_id
_entity_poly.type
_entity_poly.pdbx_seq_one_letter_code
_entity_poly.pdbx_strand_id
1 'polypeptide(L)'
;MIDPVASTAPPEAVWQLLRDEAAEGVETGQAEILVERPPRELLIEVRMGIGFRVQHAYRIERHADGCRLSDRIRPLGWRWRLSNVFLFGRGLRPIEAAAHQGLLNLSRAAASDYKHE
;
A
#
# COMPACT_ATOMS: atom_id res chain seq x y z
N MET A 1 -0.85 6.85 10.51
CA MET A 1 -0.32 5.47 10.44
C MET A 1 -1.54 4.58 10.42
N ILE A 2 -1.67 3.75 9.39
CA ILE A 2 -2.86 2.92 9.20
C ILE A 2 -2.77 1.72 10.13
N ASP A 3 -3.92 1.32 10.68
CA ASP A 3 -4.00 0.11 11.51
C ASP A 3 -3.60 -1.12 10.70
N PRO A 4 -2.74 -1.99 11.23
CA PRO A 4 -2.34 -3.20 10.52
C PRO A 4 -3.53 -4.13 10.25
N VAL A 5 -3.56 -4.72 9.06
CA VAL A 5 -4.58 -5.68 8.63
C VAL A 5 -4.04 -7.10 8.78
N ALA A 6 -4.76 -7.97 9.48
CA ALA A 6 -4.44 -9.40 9.52
C ALA A 6 -4.94 -10.09 8.23
N SER A 7 -4.17 -11.06 7.76
CA SER A 7 -4.56 -11.99 6.70
C SER A 7 -4.30 -13.43 7.15
N THR A 8 -5.19 -14.33 6.77
CA THR A 8 -4.99 -15.78 6.93
C THR A 8 -4.14 -16.37 5.82
N ALA A 9 -3.82 -15.60 4.78
CA ALA A 9 -2.96 -16.05 3.70
C ALA A 9 -1.48 -16.04 4.13
N PRO A 10 -0.64 -16.92 3.56
CA PRO A 10 0.80 -16.88 3.80
C PRO A 10 1.41 -15.57 3.27
N PRO A 11 2.49 -15.06 3.89
CA PRO A 11 3.18 -13.85 3.45
C PRO A 11 3.53 -13.84 1.96
N GLU A 12 3.87 -14.99 1.40
CA GLU A 12 4.29 -15.16 0.02
C GLU A 12 3.14 -14.91 -0.97
N ALA A 13 1.92 -15.38 -0.66
CA ALA A 13 0.73 -15.12 -1.48
C ALA A 13 0.35 -13.64 -1.47
N VAL A 14 0.37 -13.02 -0.28
CA VAL A 14 0.13 -11.58 -0.13
C VAL A 14 1.19 -10.76 -0.88
N TRP A 15 2.45 -11.15 -0.77
CA TRP A 15 3.56 -10.49 -1.45
C TRP A 15 3.40 -10.52 -2.96
N GLN A 16 3.02 -11.68 -3.52
CA GLN A 16 2.86 -11.83 -4.96
C GLN A 16 1.80 -10.86 -5.51
N LEU A 17 0.61 -10.86 -4.91
CA LEU A 17 -0.45 -9.92 -5.31
C LEU A 17 -0.04 -8.46 -5.15
N LEU A 18 0.63 -8.11 -4.03
CA LEU A 18 1.11 -6.74 -3.82
C LEU A 18 2.13 -6.32 -4.90
N ARG A 19 3.02 -7.25 -5.30
CA ARG A 19 4.01 -7.02 -6.34
C ARG A 19 3.33 -6.84 -7.70
N ASP A 20 2.34 -7.65 -8.02
CA ASP A 20 1.64 -7.61 -9.31
C ASP A 20 0.87 -6.29 -9.49
N GLU A 21 0.15 -5.85 -8.46
CA GLU A 21 -0.50 -4.53 -8.42
C GLU A 21 0.51 -3.37 -8.57
N ALA A 22 1.66 -3.48 -7.88
CA ALA A 22 2.71 -2.48 -8.01
C ALA A 22 3.33 -2.46 -9.42
N ALA A 23 3.49 -3.63 -10.05
CA ALA A 23 4.03 -3.78 -11.39
C ALA A 23 3.11 -3.13 -12.43
N GLU A 24 1.80 -3.34 -12.36
CA GLU A 24 0.82 -2.67 -13.23
C GLU A 24 0.93 -1.13 -13.11
N GLY A 25 1.06 -0.63 -11.88
CA GLY A 25 1.32 0.80 -11.63
C GLY A 25 2.60 1.30 -12.29
N VAL A 26 3.67 0.50 -12.30
CA VAL A 26 4.94 0.84 -12.95
C VAL A 26 4.80 0.83 -14.47
N GLU A 27 4.15 -0.18 -15.04
CA GLU A 27 3.94 -0.31 -16.49
C GLU A 27 3.14 0.86 -17.07
N THR A 28 2.14 1.34 -16.33
CA THR A 28 1.34 2.52 -16.70
C THR A 28 2.06 3.85 -16.45
N GLY A 29 3.28 3.82 -15.89
CA GLY A 29 4.07 5.00 -15.52
C GLY A 29 3.56 5.77 -14.29
N GLN A 30 2.54 5.22 -13.63
CA GLN A 30 1.89 5.84 -12.46
C GLN A 30 2.64 5.57 -11.16
N ALA A 31 3.47 4.52 -11.10
CA ALA A 31 4.22 4.16 -9.91
C ALA A 31 5.71 3.97 -10.19
N GLU A 32 6.50 3.96 -9.12
CA GLU A 32 7.91 3.62 -9.12
C GLU A 32 8.22 2.81 -7.86
N ILE A 33 8.83 1.64 -8.03
CA ILE A 33 9.30 0.82 -6.91
C ILE A 33 10.66 1.35 -6.48
N LEU A 34 10.75 1.83 -5.24
CA LEU A 34 11.96 2.41 -4.66
C LEU A 34 12.78 1.39 -3.88
N VAL A 35 12.11 0.47 -3.18
CA VAL A 35 12.74 -0.61 -2.42
C VAL A 35 11.90 -1.86 -2.53
N GLU A 36 12.56 -2.99 -2.74
CA GLU A 36 11.93 -4.30 -2.80
C GLU A 36 12.73 -5.31 -1.95
N ARG A 37 12.08 -5.93 -0.96
CA ARG A 37 12.66 -6.97 -0.10
C ARG A 37 11.65 -8.09 0.12
N PRO A 38 11.56 -9.08 -0.78
CA PRO A 38 10.59 -10.15 -0.67
C PRO A 38 10.77 -11.03 0.58
N PRO A 39 9.68 -11.56 1.17
CA PRO A 39 8.28 -11.13 1.04
C PRO A 39 7.90 -10.06 2.08
N ARG A 40 8.85 -9.23 2.55
CA ARG A 40 8.72 -8.44 3.80
C ARG A 40 8.41 -6.98 3.61
N GLU A 41 8.99 -6.32 2.61
CA GLU A 41 8.94 -4.86 2.48
C GLU A 41 8.90 -4.43 1.02
N LEU A 42 7.95 -3.55 0.70
CA LEU A 42 7.83 -2.92 -0.60
C LEU A 42 7.61 -1.42 -0.39
N LEU A 43 8.52 -0.60 -0.92
CA LEU A 43 8.39 0.86 -0.94
C LEU A 43 8.06 1.30 -2.36
N ILE A 44 6.90 1.93 -2.53
CA ILE A 44 6.47 2.47 -3.81
C ILE A 44 6.17 3.96 -3.71
N GLU A 45 6.42 4.70 -4.79
CA GLU A 45 5.95 6.07 -4.97
C GLU A 45 4.93 6.09 -6.11
N VAL A 46 3.71 6.52 -5.80
CA VAL A 46 2.58 6.62 -6.73
C VAL A 46 2.34 8.07 -7.11
N ARG A 47 2.18 8.34 -8.40
CA ARG A 47 1.90 9.65 -9.01
C ARG A 47 0.39 9.80 -9.19
N MET A 48 -0.20 10.69 -8.41
CA MET A 48 -1.65 10.93 -8.38
C MET A 48 -2.04 12.17 -9.22
N GLY A 49 -1.25 12.45 -10.26
CA GLY A 49 -1.34 13.64 -11.10
C GLY A 49 -0.19 14.64 -10.92
N ILE A 50 -0.27 15.77 -11.64
CA ILE A 50 0.81 16.76 -11.69
C ILE A 50 1.09 17.32 -10.29
N GLY A 51 2.31 17.16 -9.77
CA GLY A 51 2.71 17.79 -8.50
C GLY A 51 2.13 17.16 -7.24
N PHE A 52 1.46 16.00 -7.34
CA PHE A 52 0.98 15.22 -6.21
C PHE A 52 1.46 13.77 -6.29
N ARG A 53 2.16 13.32 -5.24
CA ARG A 53 2.74 11.99 -5.14
C ARG A 53 2.46 11.40 -3.77
N VAL A 54 2.36 10.08 -3.67
CA VAL A 54 2.13 9.38 -2.41
C VAL A 54 3.11 8.23 -2.33
N GLN A 55 3.92 8.22 -1.27
CA GLN A 55 4.80 7.11 -0.97
C GLN A 55 4.09 6.16 -0.03
N HIS A 56 4.06 4.87 -0.39
CA HIS A 56 3.55 3.78 0.43
C HIS A 56 4.71 2.87 0.83
N ALA A 57 4.83 2.59 2.12
CA ALA A 57 5.84 1.70 2.66
C ALA A 57 5.15 0.50 3.29
N TYR A 58 4.92 -0.52 2.47
CA TYR A 58 4.27 -1.76 2.87
C TYR A 58 5.23 -2.64 3.67
N ARG A 59 4.69 -3.26 4.72
CA ARG A 59 5.37 -4.29 5.49
C ARG A 59 4.46 -5.48 5.73
N ILE A 60 5.03 -6.67 5.54
CA ILE A 60 4.38 -7.95 5.78
C ILE A 60 5.17 -8.68 6.86
N GLU A 61 4.50 -8.99 7.96
CA GLU A 61 5.06 -9.70 9.11
C GLU A 61 4.33 -11.02 9.31
N ARG A 62 5.06 -12.11 9.57
CA ARG A 62 4.44 -13.39 9.93
C ARG A 62 3.67 -13.23 11.24
N HIS A 63 2.44 -13.72 11.29
CA HIS A 63 1.59 -13.59 12.48
C HIS A 63 0.59 -14.73 12.58
N ALA A 64 0.71 -15.54 13.64
CA ALA A 64 -0.09 -16.75 13.85
C ALA A 64 -0.09 -17.66 12.60
N ASP A 65 -1.27 -18.05 12.12
CA ASP A 65 -1.46 -18.95 10.96
C ASP A 65 -1.37 -18.24 9.60
N GLY A 66 -0.96 -16.97 9.56
CA GLY A 66 -0.86 -16.18 8.34
C GLY A 66 0.10 -15.00 8.50
N CYS A 67 -0.37 -13.80 8.18
CA CYS A 67 0.46 -12.60 8.24
C CYS A 67 -0.30 -11.34 8.65
N ARG A 68 0.47 -10.29 8.95
CA ARG A 68 0.00 -8.94 9.25
C ARG A 68 0.60 -7.99 8.22
N LEU A 69 -0.26 -7.23 7.57
CA LEU A 69 0.09 -6.23 6.58
C LEU A 69 -0.03 -4.85 7.22
N SER A 70 0.92 -3.97 6.95
CA SER A 70 0.84 -2.57 7.35
C SER A 70 1.33 -1.66 6.23
N ASP A 71 0.81 -0.45 6.20
CA ASP A 71 1.21 0.58 5.25
C ASP A 71 1.50 1.89 6.00
N ARG A 72 2.64 2.50 5.67
CA ARG A 72 2.97 3.87 6.08
C ARG A 72 2.93 4.77 4.88
N ILE A 73 2.03 5.73 4.95
CA ILE A 73 1.79 6.67 3.87
C ILE A 73 2.47 7.98 4.14
N ARG A 74 3.16 8.47 3.11
CA ARG A 74 3.73 9.80 3.09
C ARG A 74 3.36 10.51 1.79
N PRO A 75 2.41 11.44 1.83
CA PRO A 75 2.14 12.29 0.67
C PRO A 75 3.24 13.33 0.49
N LEU A 76 3.56 13.57 -0.77
CA LEU A 76 4.66 14.38 -1.26
C LEU A 76 4.16 15.31 -2.39
N GLY A 77 4.98 16.30 -2.71
CA GLY A 77 4.70 17.26 -3.77
C GLY A 77 4.12 18.59 -3.28
N TRP A 78 4.22 19.60 -4.14
CA TRP A 78 3.84 20.98 -3.80
C TRP A 78 2.32 21.15 -3.70
N ARG A 79 1.53 20.43 -4.52
CA ARG A 79 0.06 20.50 -4.44
C ARG A 79 -0.46 19.93 -3.14
N TRP A 80 0.14 18.85 -2.65
CA TRP A 80 -0.17 18.32 -1.31
C TRP A 80 0.13 19.34 -0.23
N ARG A 81 1.32 19.98 -0.28
CA ARG A 81 1.67 21.01 0.72
C ARG A 81 0.65 22.15 0.72
N LEU A 82 0.26 22.64 -0.44
CA LEU A 82 -0.76 23.69 -0.56
C LEU A 82 -2.12 23.23 -0.06
N SER A 83 -2.61 22.06 -0.51
CA SER A 83 -3.90 21.54 -0.06
C SER A 83 -3.93 21.32 1.44
N ASN A 84 -2.83 20.87 2.03
CA ASN A 84 -2.72 20.66 3.47
C ASN A 84 -2.76 21.96 4.28
N VAL A 85 -2.26 23.07 3.72
CA VAL A 85 -2.44 24.41 4.31
C VAL A 85 -3.93 24.80 4.32
N PHE A 86 -4.62 24.67 3.18
CA PHE A 86 -6.04 25.04 3.07
C PHE A 86 -6.97 24.11 3.86
N LEU A 87 -6.61 22.83 3.99
CA LEU A 87 -7.39 21.82 4.71
C LEU A 87 -7.01 21.70 6.19
N PHE A 88 -6.16 22.61 6.72
CA PHE A 88 -5.70 22.60 8.11
C PHE A 88 -5.14 21.24 8.57
N GLY A 89 -4.32 20.59 7.74
CA GLY A 89 -3.73 19.29 8.10
C GLY A 89 -4.64 18.08 7.85
N ARG A 90 -5.92 18.27 7.46
CA ARG A 90 -6.92 17.18 7.40
C ARG A 90 -6.91 16.36 6.12
N GLY A 91 -6.12 16.74 5.13
CA GLY A 91 -6.08 16.07 3.82
C GLY A 91 -5.55 14.62 3.86
N LEU A 92 -4.95 14.20 4.98
CA LEU A 92 -4.35 12.86 5.13
C LEU A 92 -5.42 11.78 5.33
N ARG A 93 -6.52 12.10 6.00
CA ARG A 93 -7.53 11.10 6.41
C ARG A 93 -8.16 10.33 5.24
N PRO A 94 -8.54 10.98 4.12
CA PRO A 94 -9.06 10.25 2.96
C PRO A 94 -8.04 9.28 2.33
N ILE A 95 -6.76 9.68 2.29
CA ILE A 95 -5.68 8.84 1.73
C ILE A 95 -5.44 7.64 2.65
N GLU A 96 -5.37 7.87 3.97
CA GLU A 96 -5.22 6.78 4.95
C GLU A 96 -6.40 5.80 4.90
N ALA A 97 -7.64 6.30 4.75
CA ALA A 97 -8.82 5.46 4.62
C ALA A 97 -8.81 4.62 3.33
N ALA A 98 -8.46 5.23 2.19
CA ALA A 98 -8.38 4.53 0.91
C ALA A 98 -7.33 3.41 0.93
N ALA A 99 -6.16 3.68 1.51
CA ALA A 99 -5.12 2.68 1.63
C ALA A 99 -5.43 1.58 2.65
N HIS A 100 -6.08 1.91 3.77
CA HIS A 100 -6.59 0.88 4.68
C HIS A 100 -7.58 -0.05 3.98
N GLN A 101 -8.48 0.51 3.16
CA GLN A 101 -9.39 -0.29 2.34
C GLN A 101 -8.64 -1.14 1.30
N GLY A 102 -7.57 -0.61 0.70
CA GLY A 102 -6.68 -1.35 -0.19
C GLY A 102 -6.04 -2.56 0.49
N LEU A 103 -5.51 -2.38 1.71
CA LEU A 103 -4.95 -3.49 2.51
C LEU A 103 -5.99 -4.57 2.83
N LEU A 104 -7.23 -4.17 3.14
CA LEU A 104 -8.33 -5.12 3.38
C LEU A 104 -8.67 -5.91 2.11
N ASN A 105 -8.70 -5.25 0.95
CA ASN A 105 -8.97 -5.90 -0.32
C ASN A 105 -7.86 -6.89 -0.69
N LEU A 106 -6.59 -6.47 -0.55
CA LEU A 106 -5.42 -7.33 -0.77
C LEU A 106 -5.44 -8.56 0.13
N SER A 107 -5.72 -8.38 1.43
CA SER A 107 -5.84 -9.49 2.39
C SER A 107 -6.92 -10.49 2.00
N ARG A 108 -8.08 -10.01 1.53
CA ARG A 108 -9.18 -10.87 1.08
C ARG A 108 -8.86 -11.59 -0.23
N ALA A 109 -8.25 -10.91 -1.19
CA ALA A 109 -7.83 -11.50 -2.46
C ALA A 109 -6.83 -12.63 -2.21
N ALA A 110 -5.77 -12.37 -1.44
CA ALA A 110 -4.76 -13.36 -1.08
C ALA A 110 -5.36 -14.59 -0.38
N ALA A 111 -6.31 -14.38 0.53
CA ALA A 111 -6.96 -15.47 1.25
C ALA A 111 -7.96 -16.26 0.37
N SER A 112 -8.51 -15.64 -0.66
CA SER A 112 -9.39 -16.30 -1.63
C SER A 112 -8.59 -17.21 -2.56
N ASP A 113 -7.53 -16.67 -3.16
CA ASP A 113 -6.71 -17.38 -4.14
C ASP A 113 -6.00 -18.58 -3.49
N TYR A 114 -5.46 -18.39 -2.28
CA TYR A 114 -4.83 -19.47 -1.52
C TYR A 114 -5.76 -20.64 -1.17
N LYS A 115 -7.08 -20.40 -1.04
CA LYS A 115 -8.04 -21.46 -0.70
C LYS A 115 -8.43 -22.34 -1.90
N HIS A 116 -8.07 -21.92 -3.11
CA HIS A 116 -8.41 -22.60 -4.36
C HIS A 116 -7.21 -23.32 -4.99
N GLU A 117 -6.04 -23.27 -4.34
CA GLU A 117 -4.84 -24.09 -4.61
C GLU A 117 -4.79 -25.32 -3.69
#